data_AF-A0A7C1YY05-F1
#
_entry.id   AF-A0A7C1YY05-F1
#
_cell.length_a   1.000
_cell.length_b   1.000
_cell.length_c   1.000
_cell.angle_alpha   90.00
_cell.angle_beta   90.00
_cell.angle_gamma   90.00
#
_symmetry.space_group_name_H-M   'P 1'
#
loop_
_entity.id
_entity.type
_entity.pdbx_description
1 polymer ?
#
loop_
_entity_poly.entity_id
_entity_poly.type
_entity_poly.pdbx_seq_one_letter_code
_entity_poly.pdbx_strand_id
1 'polypeptide(L)'
;MDRVFINGDIVYLKKGWFGWSVVYPWRNPDKTINWFNLWTGGSWLNLIMVIIFVVLIVGAIIEYTSNINILISCFDTFENLEVCKRSFGNLSIIINP
;
A
#
# COMPACT_ATOMS: atom_id res chain seq x y z
N MET A 1 22.72 12.76 18.20
CA MET A 1 21.79 13.12 17.11
C MET A 1 21.80 14.61 17.17
N ASP A 2 22.50 15.19 16.22
CA ASP A 2 23.11 16.49 16.41
C ASP A 2 22.34 17.49 15.54
N ARG A 3 22.17 18.70 16.07
CA ARG A 3 21.37 19.73 15.43
C ARG A 3 22.33 20.78 14.90
N VAL A 4 22.26 21.04 13.60
CA VAL A 4 23.05 22.07 12.95
C VAL A 4 22.08 23.11 12.39
N PHE A 5 22.36 24.38 12.66
CA PHE A 5 21.59 25.49 12.11
C PHE A 5 22.25 25.93 10.80
N ILE A 6 21.53 25.82 9.70
CA ILE A 6 21.99 26.23 8.37
C ILE A 6 20.92 27.17 7.81
N ASN A 7 21.29 28.42 7.52
CA ASN A 7 20.38 29.42 6.93
C ASN A 7 19.06 29.63 7.68
N GLY A 8 19.05 29.49 9.01
CA GLY A 8 17.86 29.62 9.84
C GLY A 8 17.06 28.33 10.02
N ASP A 9 17.39 27.26 9.30
CA ASP A 9 16.73 25.96 9.40
C ASP A 9 17.50 24.99 10.30
N ILE A 10 16.76 24.17 11.04
CA ILE A 10 17.31 23.11 11.90
C ILE A 10 17.46 21.84 11.07
N VAL A 11 18.70 21.45 10.81
CA VAL A 11 19.03 20.16 10.18
C VAL A 11 19.45 19.17 11.26
N TYR A 12 18.81 18.00 11.27
CA TYR A 12 19.18 16.91 12.19
C TYR A 12 20.13 15.95 11.48
N LEU A 13 21.28 15.71 12.10
CA LEU A 13 22.30 14.82 11.60
C LEU A 13 22.46 13.63 12.53
N LYS A 14 22.65 12.45 11.93
CA LYS A 14 23.01 11.23 12.65
C LYS A 14 24.33 10.73 12.08
N LYS A 15 25.27 10.44 12.97
CA LYS A 15 26.54 9.78 12.61
C LYS A 15 26.26 8.30 12.39
N GLY A 16 26.53 7.83 11.18
CA GLY A 16 26.53 6.43 10.79
C GLY A 16 27.94 5.92 10.52
N TRP A 17 28.04 4.67 10.04
CA TRP A 17 29.33 4.05 9.69
C TRP A 17 30.02 4.79 8.53
N PHE A 18 29.27 5.23 7.53
CA PHE A 18 29.80 5.93 6.36
C PHE A 18 29.82 7.47 6.48
N GLY A 19 29.77 8.01 7.70
CA GLY A 19 29.82 9.46 7.94
C GLY A 19 28.51 10.04 8.48
N TRP A 20 28.21 11.29 8.14
CA TRP A 20 27.03 12.00 8.61
C TRP A 20 25.89 11.87 7.61
N SER A 21 24.73 11.44 8.08
CA SER A 21 23.49 11.39 7.30
C SER A 21 22.48 12.39 7.83
N VAL A 22 21.78 13.08 6.93
CA VAL A 22 20.61 13.88 7.26
C VAL A 22 19.48 12.98 7.70
N VAL A 23 18.83 13.33 8.80
CA VAL A 23 17.70 12.61 9.36
C VAL A 23 16.52 13.55 9.51
N TYR A 24 15.34 13.07 9.18
CA TYR A 24 14.10 13.79 9.38
C TYR A 24 13.39 13.21 10.61
N PRO A 25 13.27 13.95 11.72
CA PRO A 25 12.68 13.42 12.94
C PRO A 25 11.18 13.20 12.75
N TRP A 26 10.68 12.07 13.25
CA TRP A 26 9.25 11.74 13.28
C TRP A 26 8.50 12.51 14.37
N ARG A 27 9.21 13.11 15.34
CA ARG A 27 8.62 13.88 16.44
C ARG A 27 9.11 15.32 16.40
N ASN A 28 8.15 16.23 16.47
CA ASN A 28 8.39 17.66 16.52
C ASN A 28 8.82 18.11 17.94
N PRO A 29 9.38 19.32 18.08
CA PRO A 29 9.82 19.86 19.38
C PRO A 29 8.69 20.00 20.42
N ASP A 30 7.47 20.24 19.94
CA ASP A 30 6.22 20.32 20.71
C ASP A 30 5.65 18.95 21.13
N LYS A 31 6.40 17.86 20.89
CA LYS A 31 6.02 16.45 21.10
C LYS A 31 4.96 15.90 20.16
N THR A 32 4.50 16.66 19.17
CA THR A 32 3.56 16.15 18.15
C THR A 32 4.25 15.22 17.15
N ILE A 33 3.47 14.38 16.49
CA ILE A 33 3.96 13.42 15.49
C ILE A 33 3.94 14.08 14.13
N ASN A 34 5.09 14.06 13.45
CA ASN A 34 5.22 14.44 12.06
C ASN A 34 4.96 13.20 11.18
N TRP A 35 3.70 13.03 10.79
CA TRP A 35 3.25 11.91 9.95
C TRP A 35 3.96 11.85 8.61
N PHE A 36 4.26 13.01 8.00
CA PHE A 36 4.99 13.05 6.74
C PHE A 36 6.38 12.41 6.89
N ASN A 37 7.17 12.88 7.86
CA ASN A 37 8.50 12.32 8.11
C ASN A 37 8.45 10.85 8.55
N LEU A 38 7.40 10.43 9.26
CA LEU A 38 7.22 9.05 9.68
C LEU A 38 7.03 8.10 8.50
N TRP A 39 6.16 8.47 7.55
CA TRP A 39 5.82 7.61 6.41
C TRP A 39 6.84 7.66 5.28
N THR A 40 7.41 8.85 5.02
CA THR A 40 8.26 9.07 3.84
C THR A 40 9.73 9.19 4.20
N GLY A 41 10.08 9.21 5.49
CA GLY A 41 11.44 9.52 5.93
C GLY A 41 11.88 10.94 5.54
N GLY A 42 10.94 11.85 5.26
CA GLY A 42 11.19 13.23 4.86
C GLY A 42 11.63 13.42 3.42
N SER A 43 11.50 12.39 2.57
CA SER A 43 11.88 12.44 1.14
C SER A 43 10.65 12.44 0.23
N TRP A 44 10.63 13.35 -0.74
CA TRP A 44 9.60 13.42 -1.77
C TRP A 44 9.58 12.18 -2.68
N LEU A 45 10.73 11.57 -2.95
CA LEU A 45 10.78 10.33 -3.74
C LEU A 45 10.12 9.18 -2.99
N ASN A 46 10.35 9.08 -1.68
CA ASN A 46 9.71 8.05 -0.86
C ASN A 46 8.20 8.27 -0.77
N LEU A 47 7.73 9.52 -0.76
CA LEU A 47 6.30 9.82 -0.84
C LEU A 47 5.66 9.25 -2.11
N ILE A 48 6.30 9.46 -3.27
CA ILE A 48 5.82 8.93 -4.54
C ILE A 48 5.77 7.39 -4.50
N MET A 49 6.82 6.75 -3.97
CA MET A 49 6.85 5.29 -3.82
C MET A 49 5.72 4.78 -2.92
N VAL A 50 5.45 5.44 -1.79
CA VAL A 50 4.35 5.10 -0.88
C VAL A 50 3.01 5.19 -1.61
N ILE A 51 2.78 6.25 -2.38
CA ILE A 51 1.55 6.41 -3.17
C ILE A 51 1.39 5.26 -4.17
N ILE A 52 2.46 4.91 -4.90
CA ILE A 52 2.43 3.80 -5.87
C ILE A 52 2.08 2.49 -5.16
N PHE A 53 2.70 2.19 -4.01
CA PHE A 53 2.38 1.00 -3.23
C PHE A 53 0.91 0.97 -2.78
N VAL A 54 0.39 2.09 -2.28
CA VAL A 54 -1.02 2.17 -1.87
C VAL A 54 -1.95 1.92 -3.05
N VAL A 55 -1.67 2.53 -4.22
CA VAL A 55 -2.47 2.32 -5.44
C VAL A 55 -2.44 0.86 -5.89
N LEU A 56 -1.27 0.20 -5.86
CA LEU A 56 -1.16 -1.21 -6.23
C LEU A 56 -1.95 -2.12 -5.29
N ILE A 57 -1.87 -1.88 -3.98
CA ILE A 57 -2.61 -2.66 -2.97
C ILE A 57 -4.12 -2.46 -3.15
N VAL A 58 -4.58 -1.22 -3.27
CA VAL A 58 -6.01 -0.91 -3.46
C VAL A 58 -6.51 -1.52 -4.77
N GLY A 59 -5.76 -1.38 -5.86
CA GLY A 59 -6.11 -1.98 -7.15
C GLY A 59 -6.24 -3.51 -7.06
N ALA A 60 -5.30 -4.18 -6.39
CA ALA A 60 -5.35 -5.62 -6.17
C ALA A 60 -6.58 -6.05 -5.35
N ILE A 61 -6.93 -5.30 -4.29
CA ILE A 61 -8.12 -5.57 -3.47
C ILE A 61 -9.41 -5.41 -4.28
N ILE A 62 -9.51 -4.37 -5.10
CA ILE A 62 -10.69 -4.13 -5.96
C ILE A 62 -10.85 -5.28 -6.96
N GLU A 63 -9.77 -5.67 -7.64
CA GLU A 63 -9.79 -6.75 -8.62
C GLU A 63 -10.17 -8.10 -7.96
N TYR A 64 -9.58 -8.39 -6.81
CA TYR A 64 -9.91 -9.59 -6.04
C TYR A 64 -11.38 -9.62 -5.60
N THR A 65 -11.89 -8.50 -5.11
CA THR A 65 -13.29 -8.38 -4.69
C THR A 65 -14.25 -8.53 -5.87
N SER A 66 -13.90 -7.94 -7.03
CA SER A 66 -14.66 -8.09 -8.28
C SER A 66 -14.76 -9.56 -8.68
N ASN A 67 -13.63 -10.29 -8.69
CA ASN A 67 -13.59 -11.70 -9.06
C ASN A 67 -14.40 -12.58 -8.10
N ILE A 68 -14.34 -12.30 -6.79
CA ILE A 68 -15.18 -12.99 -5.81
C ILE A 68 -16.66 -12.71 -6.05
N ASN A 69 -17.02 -11.45 -6.30
CA ASN A 69 -18.42 -11.07 -6.54
C ASN A 69 -18.98 -11.73 -7.82
N ILE A 70 -18.16 -11.87 -8.87
CA ILE A 70 -18.53 -12.62 -10.07
C ILE A 70 -18.73 -14.11 -9.75
N LEU A 71 -17.85 -14.69 -8.93
CA LEU A 71 -18.00 -16.09 -8.52
C LEU A 71 -19.28 -16.31 -7.71
N ILE A 72 -19.57 -15.42 -6.76
CA ILE A 72 -20.79 -15.50 -5.93
C ILE A 72 -22.03 -15.35 -6.81
N SER A 73 -22.04 -14.42 -7.77
CA SER A 73 -23.19 -14.23 -8.66
C SER A 73 -23.46 -15.43 -9.58
N CYS A 74 -22.43 -16.23 -9.90
CA CYS A 74 -22.62 -17.50 -10.61
C CYS A 74 -23.37 -18.56 -9.76
N PHE A 75 -23.35 -18.49 -8.43
CA PHE A 75 -24.00 -19.45 -7.55
C PHE A 75 -25.35 -18.97 -6.99
N ASP A 76 -25.76 -17.74 -7.31
CA ASP A 76 -26.96 -17.12 -6.74
C ASP A 76 -28.26 -17.75 -7.26
N THR A 77 -28.27 -18.24 -8.51
CA THR A 77 -29.41 -18.95 -9.11
C THR A 77 -28.97 -20.11 -10.00
N PHE A 78 -29.84 -21.13 -10.17
CA PHE A 78 -29.59 -22.24 -11.08
C PHE A 78 -29.41 -21.78 -12.55
N GLU A 79 -30.12 -20.74 -12.96
CA GLU A 79 -30.01 -20.17 -14.31
C GLU A 79 -28.65 -19.48 -14.52
N ASN A 80 -28.18 -18.70 -13.54
CA ASN A 80 -26.86 -18.06 -13.58
C ASN A 80 -25.72 -19.09 -13.58
N LEU A 81 -25.90 -20.19 -12.85
CA LEU A 81 -24.93 -21.30 -12.81
C LEU A 81 -24.78 -21.96 -14.19
N GLU A 82 -25.87 -22.20 -14.91
CA GLU A 82 -25.82 -22.76 -16.27
C GLU A 82 -25.15 -21.80 -17.26
N VAL A 83 -25.41 -20.50 -17.14
CA VAL A 83 -24.79 -19.46 -17.96
C VAL A 83 -23.28 -19.37 -17.68
N CYS A 84 -22.86 -19.35 -16.41
CA CYS A 84 -21.44 -19.38 -16.06
C CYS A 84 -20.76 -20.68 -16.54
N LYS A 85 -21.41 -21.84 -16.39
CA LYS A 85 -20.88 -23.13 -16.85
C LYS A 85 -20.64 -23.18 -18.37
N ARG A 86 -21.52 -22.53 -19.15
CA ARG A 86 -21.34 -22.38 -20.61
C ARG A 86 -20.20 -21.40 -20.95
N SER A 87 -20.08 -20.30 -20.21
CA SER A 87 -19.03 -19.28 -20.42
C SER A 87 -17.63 -19.76 -20.05
N PHE A 88 -17.47 -20.63 -19.04
CA PHE A 88 -16.18 -21.19 -18.65
C PHE A 88 -15.76 -22.44 -19.44
N GLY A 89 -16.55 -22.87 -20.43
CA GLY A 89 -16.18 -23.90 -21.39
C GLY A 89 -15.70 -25.21 -20.74
N ASN A 90 -16.62 -26.11 -20.41
CA ASN A 90 -16.31 -27.54 -20.21
C ASN A 90 -15.24 -27.85 -19.14
N LEU A 91 -15.11 -27.04 -18.08
CA LEU A 91 -14.48 -27.52 -16.85
C LEU A 91 -15.48 -28.47 -16.19
N SER A 92 -15.22 -29.78 -16.28
CA SER A 92 -15.95 -30.80 -15.53
C SER A 92 -15.71 -30.60 -14.03
N ILE A 93 -16.45 -29.69 -13.42
CA ILE A 93 -16.54 -29.59 -11.95
C ILE A 93 -17.31 -30.83 -11.52
N ILE A 94 -16.56 -31.88 -11.17
CA ILE A 94 -17.08 -33.04 -10.46
C ILE A 94 -17.37 -32.54 -9.04
N ILE A 95 -18.59 -32.03 -8.83
CA ILE A 95 -19.14 -31.87 -7.49
C ILE A 95 -19.52 -33.29 -7.06
N ASN A 96 -18.65 -33.93 -6.27
CA ASN A 96 -19.03 -35.15 -5.56
C ASN A 96 -20.01 -34.72 -4.44
N PRO A 97 -21.15 -35.40 -4.28
CA PRO A 97 -22.24 -34.97 -3.40
C PRO A 97 -21.83 -34.88 -1.92
#